data_AF-A0A961WQV1-F1
#
_entry.id   AF-A0A961WQV1-F1
#
_cell.length_a   1.000
_cell.length_b   1.000
_cell.length_c   1.000
_cell.angle_alpha   90.00
_cell.angle_beta   90.00
_cell.angle_gamma   90.00
#
_symmetry.space_group_name_H-M   'P 1'
#
loop_
_entity.id
_entity.type
_entity.pdbx_description
1 polymer ?
#
loop_
_entity_poly.entity_id
_entity_poly.type
_entity_poly.pdbx_seq_one_letter_code
_entity_poly.pdbx_strand_id
1 'polypeptide(L)'
;MSLRITATGVVEICPGIWELNMPPHQVRHFGNTSHAFGSQSVLMFHSCSYDAKQQQLHFDLEDVTPINVGTTAKAIGIAVSASNTKQTTHLAASSPDPTPLGPGDREFLQLAKRELSGTTARAAEKLLLGVREKSAGNLKRGQARNFSETPDNFWYIIIQPRVDELSITVRGPVDRFAGLTGIEVKDDRGNTRFKVRDEGDVADALKLIFHAIRKQ
;
A
#
# COMPACT_ATOMS: atom_id res chain seq x y z
N MET A 1 13.09 16.28 10.73
CA MET A 1 14.53 16.05 10.48
C MET A 1 14.66 14.59 10.12
N SER A 2 14.85 14.24 8.85
CA SER A 2 15.05 12.86 8.42
C SER A 2 16.49 12.43 8.76
N LEU A 3 16.64 11.21 9.29
CA LEU A 3 17.96 10.64 9.55
C LEU A 3 18.49 10.07 8.23
N ARG A 4 19.49 10.74 7.66
CA ARG A 4 20.14 10.28 6.42
C ARG A 4 21.17 9.20 6.73
N ILE A 5 21.05 8.07 6.05
CA ILE A 5 21.92 6.90 6.19
C ILE A 5 22.80 6.78 4.95
N THR A 6 24.04 6.33 5.16
CA THR A 6 24.99 6.05 4.08
C THR A 6 25.47 4.61 4.23
N ALA A 7 25.13 3.76 3.27
CA ALA A 7 25.71 2.43 3.15
C ALA A 7 27.02 2.52 2.36
N THR A 8 28.08 1.89 2.85
CA THR A 8 29.42 1.89 2.25
C THR A 8 29.77 0.51 1.69
N GLY A 9 30.64 0.46 0.68
CA GLY A 9 31.05 -0.80 0.05
C GLY A 9 29.91 -1.45 -0.74
N VAL A 10 29.06 -0.61 -1.33
CA VAL A 10 27.90 -1.02 -2.10
C VAL A 10 28.35 -1.44 -3.50
N VAL A 11 27.93 -2.63 -3.93
CA VAL A 11 28.23 -3.18 -5.26
C VAL A 11 26.95 -3.15 -6.09
N GLU A 12 26.93 -2.37 -7.16
CA GLU A 12 25.82 -2.40 -8.13
C GLU A 12 25.88 -3.69 -8.96
N ILE A 13 24.83 -4.52 -8.84
CA ILE A 13 24.69 -5.77 -9.61
C ILE A 13 24.14 -5.43 -11.00
N CYS A 14 23.12 -4.59 -11.03
CA CYS A 14 22.57 -3.98 -12.23
C CYS A 14 21.88 -2.66 -11.84
N PRO A 15 21.53 -1.78 -12.81
CA PRO A 15 20.92 -0.49 -12.50
C PRO A 15 19.70 -0.61 -11.58
N GLY A 16 19.79 0.00 -10.40
CA GLY A 16 18.74 -0.05 -9.38
C GLY A 16 18.72 -1.30 -8.49
N ILE A 17 19.72 -2.19 -8.61
CA ILE A 17 19.89 -3.34 -7.72
C ILE A 17 21.33 -3.38 -7.19
N TRP A 18 21.46 -3.42 -5.87
CA TRP A 18 22.74 -3.35 -5.19
C TRP A 18 22.91 -4.49 -4.19
N GLU A 19 24.13 -5.01 -4.05
CA GLU A 19 24.57 -5.77 -2.89
C GLU A 19 25.19 -4.78 -1.88
N LEU A 20 24.80 -4.90 -0.61
CA LEU A 20 25.35 -4.10 0.48
C LEU A 20 25.60 -4.95 1.73
N ASN A 21 26.54 -4.51 2.56
CA ASN A 21 26.81 -5.12 3.85
C ASN A 21 25.99 -4.42 4.94
N MET A 22 24.92 -5.08 5.37
CA MET A 22 24.00 -4.57 6.38
C MET A 22 23.47 -5.72 7.26
N PRO A 23 24.04 -5.89 8.47
CA PRO A 23 23.62 -6.92 9.41
C PRO A 23 22.12 -6.90 9.73
N PRO A 24 21.52 -8.05 10.08
CA PRO A 24 20.07 -8.14 10.33
C PRO A 24 19.55 -7.19 11.41
N HIS A 25 20.37 -6.88 12.42
CA HIS A 25 19.99 -5.94 13.46
C HIS A 25 19.87 -4.50 12.92
N GLN A 26 20.68 -4.12 11.92
CA GLN A 26 20.57 -2.82 11.26
C GLN A 26 19.36 -2.77 10.33
N VAL A 27 19.11 -3.87 9.60
CA VAL A 27 17.95 -3.98 8.70
C VAL A 27 16.63 -3.81 9.47
N ARG A 28 16.55 -4.31 10.71
CA ARG A 28 15.36 -4.14 11.56
C ARG A 28 15.06 -2.70 11.94
N HIS A 29 16.01 -1.77 11.83
CA HIS A 29 15.73 -0.35 12.07
C HIS A 29 14.80 0.26 11.00
N PHE A 30 14.73 -0.34 9.81
CA PHE A 30 13.82 0.09 8.73
C PHE A 30 12.42 -0.53 8.84
N GLY A 31 12.21 -1.44 9.80
CA GLY A 31 10.95 -2.14 10.00
C GLY A 31 11.13 -3.63 10.26
N ASN A 32 10.04 -4.27 10.67
CA ASN A 32 9.98 -5.71 10.90
C ASN A 32 9.25 -6.41 9.77
N THR A 33 9.72 -7.59 9.38
CA THR A 33 9.01 -8.48 8.45
C THR A 33 8.34 -9.60 9.24
N SER A 34 7.11 -9.99 8.88
CA SER A 34 6.37 -11.02 9.62
C SER A 34 6.95 -12.43 9.39
N HIS A 35 7.66 -12.62 8.28
CA HIS A 35 8.36 -13.85 7.93
C HIS A 35 9.72 -13.51 7.32
N ALA A 36 10.67 -14.43 7.46
CA ALA A 36 11.99 -14.37 6.83
C ALA A 36 12.18 -15.62 5.98
N PHE A 37 12.60 -15.45 4.74
CA PHE A 37 12.91 -16.51 3.79
C PHE A 37 14.37 -16.40 3.37
N GLY A 38 15.13 -17.48 3.50
CA GLY A 38 16.56 -17.50 3.15
C GLY A 38 17.44 -16.73 4.13
N SER A 39 18.71 -16.57 3.75
CA SER A 39 19.77 -16.03 4.63
C SER A 39 20.13 -14.57 4.38
N GLN A 40 19.65 -13.97 3.29
CA GLN A 40 19.97 -12.58 2.88
C GLN A 40 18.80 -11.65 3.17
N SER A 41 19.11 -10.44 3.62
CA SER A 41 18.10 -9.40 3.76
C SER A 41 17.77 -8.76 2.41
N VAL A 42 16.55 -8.27 2.24
CA VAL A 42 16.15 -7.55 1.03
C VAL A 42 15.43 -6.26 1.41
N LEU A 43 15.90 -5.16 0.85
CA LEU A 43 15.47 -3.79 1.12
C LEU A 43 14.93 -3.15 -0.17
N MET A 44 13.78 -2.52 -0.07
CA MET A 44 13.21 -1.69 -1.13
C MET A 44 13.51 -0.22 -0.84
N PHE A 45 14.08 0.49 -1.81
CA PHE A 45 14.39 1.92 -1.72
C PHE A 45 13.41 2.73 -2.56
N HIS A 46 12.63 3.60 -1.90
CA HIS A 46 11.70 4.51 -2.56
C HIS A 46 12.42 5.74 -3.13
N SER A 47 13.45 6.20 -2.42
CA SER A 47 14.34 7.28 -2.82
C SER A 47 15.75 6.97 -2.34
N CYS A 48 16.71 6.98 -3.25
CA CYS A 48 18.12 6.80 -2.93
C CYS A 48 19.00 7.46 -3.98
N SER A 49 20.23 7.80 -3.59
CA SER A 49 21.28 8.29 -4.48
C SER A 49 22.47 7.37 -4.38
N TYR A 50 22.85 6.76 -5.50
CA TYR A 50 24.04 5.91 -5.59
C TYR A 50 25.22 6.69 -6.15
N ASP A 51 26.31 6.75 -5.39
CA ASP A 51 27.60 7.26 -5.85
C ASP A 51 28.50 6.09 -6.25
N ALA A 52 28.59 5.85 -7.55
CA ALA A 52 29.43 4.79 -8.12
C ALA A 52 30.94 5.02 -7.89
N LYS A 53 31.40 6.26 -7.72
CA LYS A 53 32.83 6.55 -7.48
C LYS A 53 33.23 6.17 -6.06
N GLN A 54 32.35 6.42 -5.10
CA GLN A 54 32.59 6.12 -3.69
C GLN A 54 32.03 4.76 -3.25
N GLN A 55 31.27 4.07 -4.11
CA GLN A 55 30.56 2.83 -3.79
C GLN A 55 29.65 3.03 -2.57
N GLN A 56 28.88 4.12 -2.59
CA GLN A 56 28.00 4.53 -1.49
C GLN A 56 26.56 4.67 -1.96
N LEU A 57 25.64 4.24 -1.11
CA LEU A 57 24.20 4.46 -1.30
C LEU A 57 23.69 5.35 -0.17
N HIS A 58 23.11 6.49 -0.54
CA HIS A 58 22.54 7.46 0.38
C HIS A 58 21.02 7.42 0.31
N PHE A 59 20.36 7.39 1.46
CA PHE A 59 18.91 7.33 1.58
C PHE A 59 18.48 7.79 2.96
N ASP A 60 17.21 8.17 3.10
CA ASP A 60 16.63 8.49 4.39
C ASP A 60 15.99 7.25 5.02
N LEU A 61 15.95 7.18 6.35
CA LEU A 61 15.39 6.04 7.09
C LEU A 61 13.95 5.70 6.65
N GLU A 62 13.15 6.72 6.34
CA GLU A 62 11.75 6.60 5.92
C GLU A 62 11.56 6.14 4.46
N ASP A 63 12.61 6.24 3.65
CA ASP A 63 12.60 5.86 2.22
C ASP A 63 13.01 4.40 1.99
N VAL A 64 13.15 3.61 3.05
CA VAL A 64 13.56 2.21 2.99
C VAL A 64 12.53 1.32 3.64
N THR A 65 12.17 0.24 2.96
CA THR A 65 11.28 -0.78 3.51
C THR A 65 11.93 -2.16 3.39
N PRO A 66 12.16 -2.88 4.51
CA PRO A 66 12.62 -4.25 4.44
C PRO A 66 11.47 -5.15 3.98
N ILE A 67 11.71 -5.95 2.94
CA ILE A 67 10.77 -7.00 2.51
C ILE A 67 11.18 -8.38 3.05
N ASN A 68 12.46 -8.54 3.40
CA ASN A 68 12.99 -9.72 4.06
C ASN A 68 14.13 -9.35 5.01
N VAL A 69 14.14 -9.91 6.22
CA VAL A 69 15.28 -9.80 7.14
C VAL A 69 15.98 -11.15 7.23
N GLY A 70 17.17 -11.25 6.64
CA GLY A 70 17.97 -12.47 6.63
C GLY A 70 18.71 -12.70 7.94
N THR A 71 19.63 -13.66 7.92
CA THR A 71 20.49 -14.03 9.06
C THR A 71 21.95 -13.63 8.87
N THR A 72 22.35 -13.30 7.64
CA THR A 72 23.72 -12.89 7.29
C THR A 72 23.82 -11.38 7.17
N ALA A 73 25.05 -10.86 7.12
CA ALA A 73 25.30 -9.44 6.89
C ALA A 73 25.14 -9.00 5.43
N LYS A 74 24.83 -9.92 4.52
CA LYS A 74 24.56 -9.57 3.12
C LYS A 74 23.10 -9.15 2.95
N ALA A 75 22.90 -8.01 2.30
CA ALA A 75 21.60 -7.49 1.94
C ALA A 75 21.55 -7.09 0.46
N ILE A 76 20.39 -7.27 -0.16
CA ILE A 76 20.09 -6.82 -1.51
C ILE A 76 19.20 -5.59 -1.44
N GLY A 77 19.60 -4.52 -2.10
CA GLY A 77 18.82 -3.31 -2.26
C GLY A 77 18.19 -3.23 -3.63
N ILE A 78 16.92 -2.83 -3.71
CA ILE A 78 16.17 -2.70 -4.96
C ILE A 78 15.48 -1.34 -4.99
N ALA A 79 15.72 -0.55 -6.02
CA ALA A 79 15.01 0.71 -6.26
C ALA A 79 13.58 0.44 -6.75
N VAL A 80 12.59 1.09 -6.16
CA VAL A 80 11.16 0.96 -6.51
C VAL A 80 10.83 1.66 -7.84
N SER A 81 11.63 2.62 -8.25
CA SER A 81 11.50 3.29 -9.55
C SER A 81 12.87 3.44 -10.19
N ALA A 82 13.13 2.65 -11.23
CA ALA A 82 14.26 2.83 -12.12
C ALA A 82 13.99 4.01 -13.06
N SER A 83 13.90 5.22 -12.49
CA SER A 83 13.79 6.46 -13.27
C SER A 83 15.14 7.17 -13.19
N ASN A 84 15.86 7.18 -14.32
CA ASN A 84 17.09 7.93 -14.49
C ASN A 84 16.92 9.39 -14.04
N THR A 85 17.77 9.79 -13.08
CA THR A 85 18.47 11.09 -13.02
C THR A 85 17.70 12.36 -13.40
N LYS A 86 17.30 13.14 -12.38
CA LYS A 86 17.63 14.57 -12.14
C LYS A 86 16.56 15.19 -11.25
N GLN A 87 16.91 15.38 -9.97
CA GLN A 87 16.16 16.26 -9.07
C GLN A 87 16.21 17.68 -9.63
N THR A 88 15.04 18.23 -9.94
CA THR A 88 14.85 19.68 -10.02
C THR A 88 13.85 20.01 -8.92
N THR A 89 14.37 20.59 -7.84
CA THR A 89 13.62 21.26 -6.79
C THR A 89 12.68 22.30 -7.41
N HIS A 90 11.37 22.15 -7.16
CA HIS A 90 10.45 23.27 -7.21
C HIS A 90 9.59 23.28 -5.95
N LEU A 91 9.87 24.28 -5.11
CA LEU A 91 8.96 24.82 -4.11
C LEU A 91 7.75 25.41 -4.83
N ALA A 92 6.52 25.02 -4.47
CA ALA A 92 5.36 25.89 -4.46
C ALA A 92 4.11 25.24 -3.83
N ALA A 93 3.53 25.99 -2.89
CA ALA A 93 2.11 26.14 -2.61
C ALA A 93 1.30 24.94 -2.08
N SER A 94 1.14 24.97 -0.76
CA SER A 94 0.09 24.35 0.05
C SER A 94 -1.32 24.53 -0.52
N SER A 95 -1.80 23.49 -1.19
CA SER A 95 -3.15 22.94 -0.95
C SER A 95 -2.96 21.71 -0.07
N PRO A 96 -3.94 21.23 0.74
CA PRO A 96 -3.82 19.89 1.30
C PRO A 96 -3.82 18.94 0.10
N ASP A 97 -2.63 18.51 -0.31
CA ASP A 97 -2.47 17.56 -1.39
C ASP A 97 -3.31 16.32 -1.04
N PRO A 98 -4.11 15.80 -1.97
CA PRO A 98 -4.80 14.54 -1.75
C PRO A 98 -3.75 13.52 -1.31
N THR A 99 -4.00 12.88 -0.16
CA THR A 99 -3.08 11.91 0.44
C THR A 99 -2.52 11.02 -0.67
N PRO A 100 -1.19 11.00 -0.89
CA PRO A 100 -0.62 10.35 -2.06
C PRO A 100 -1.09 8.90 -2.13
N LEU A 101 -1.75 8.51 -3.22
CA LEU A 101 -2.23 7.14 -3.38
C LEU A 101 -1.06 6.16 -3.39
N GLY A 102 -1.14 5.17 -2.51
CA GLY A 102 -0.15 4.11 -2.43
C GLY A 102 -0.08 3.26 -3.70
N PRO A 103 0.94 2.39 -3.83
CA PRO A 103 1.08 1.54 -5.01
C PRO A 103 -0.08 0.56 -5.20
N GLY A 104 -0.64 0.02 -4.11
CA GLY A 104 -1.76 -0.93 -4.23
C GLY A 104 -3.10 -0.23 -4.44
N ASP A 105 -3.25 1.00 -3.95
CA ASP A 105 -4.34 1.91 -4.31
C ASP A 105 -4.35 2.15 -5.83
N ARG A 106 -3.19 2.50 -6.41
CA ARG A 106 -3.04 2.68 -7.86
C ARG A 106 -3.32 1.40 -8.65
N GLU A 107 -2.83 0.26 -8.17
CA GLU A 107 -3.10 -1.05 -8.79
C GLU A 107 -4.60 -1.37 -8.79
N PHE A 108 -5.29 -1.11 -7.67
CA PHE A 108 -6.74 -1.27 -7.58
C PHE A 108 -7.48 -0.41 -8.60
N LEU A 109 -7.16 0.89 -8.68
CA LEU A 109 -7.83 1.80 -9.62
C LEU A 109 -7.58 1.42 -11.08
N GLN A 110 -6.34 1.03 -11.42
CA GLN A 110 -6.02 0.55 -12.77
C GLN A 110 -6.80 -0.71 -13.12
N LEU A 111 -6.92 -1.65 -12.19
CA LEU A 111 -7.67 -2.88 -12.42
C LEU A 111 -9.18 -2.61 -12.52
N ALA A 112 -9.73 -1.75 -11.65
CA ALA A 112 -11.13 -1.35 -11.71
C ALA A 112 -11.47 -0.70 -13.05
N LYS A 113 -10.64 0.24 -13.51
CA LYS A 113 -10.81 0.90 -14.81
C LYS A 113 -10.73 -0.05 -16.00
N ARG A 114 -9.93 -1.13 -15.89
CA ARG A 114 -9.76 -2.12 -16.96
C ARG A 114 -10.90 -3.14 -17.02
N GLU A 115 -11.42 -3.57 -15.87
CA GLU A 115 -12.28 -4.75 -15.78
C GLU A 115 -13.75 -4.42 -15.47
N LEU A 116 -14.06 -3.20 -15.03
CA LEU A 116 -15.41 -2.76 -14.71
C LEU A 116 -15.92 -1.73 -15.72
N SER A 117 -17.23 -1.52 -15.75
CA SER A 117 -17.84 -0.43 -16.51
C SER A 117 -17.36 0.93 -16.00
N GLY A 118 -17.50 1.96 -16.85
CA GLY A 118 -17.14 3.33 -16.48
C GLY A 118 -17.92 3.86 -15.27
N THR A 119 -19.10 3.31 -14.96
CA THR A 119 -19.89 3.69 -13.79
C THR A 119 -19.30 3.08 -12.52
N THR A 120 -19.11 1.76 -12.50
CA THR A 120 -18.56 1.06 -11.33
C THR A 120 -17.09 1.42 -11.09
N ALA A 121 -16.30 1.67 -12.13
CA ALA A 121 -14.93 2.15 -12.00
C ALA A 121 -14.86 3.54 -11.34
N ARG A 122 -15.79 4.46 -11.67
CA ARG A 122 -15.89 5.76 -10.99
C ARG A 122 -16.34 5.63 -9.54
N ALA A 123 -17.26 4.69 -9.25
CA ALA A 123 -17.64 4.37 -7.89
C ALA A 123 -16.44 3.84 -7.07
N ALA A 124 -15.61 2.97 -7.68
CA ALA A 124 -14.38 2.46 -7.07
C ALA A 124 -13.39 3.57 -6.72
N GLU A 125 -13.21 4.53 -7.64
CA GLU A 125 -12.35 5.70 -7.43
C GLU A 125 -12.87 6.59 -6.30
N LYS A 126 -14.14 6.99 -6.33
CA LYS A 126 -14.75 7.82 -5.29
C LYS A 126 -14.73 7.15 -3.92
N LEU A 127 -14.99 5.84 -3.88
CA LEU A 127 -14.92 5.06 -2.66
C LEU A 127 -13.51 5.09 -2.07
N LEU A 128 -12.48 4.78 -2.87
CA LEU A 128 -11.11 4.77 -2.38
C LEU A 128 -10.66 6.16 -1.90
N LEU A 129 -10.96 7.20 -2.66
CA LEU A 129 -10.66 8.58 -2.27
C LEU A 129 -11.35 8.94 -0.95
N GLY A 130 -12.64 8.63 -0.80
CA GLY A 130 -13.38 8.85 0.44
C GLY A 130 -12.84 8.06 1.64
N VAL A 131 -12.25 6.88 1.42
CA VAL A 131 -11.52 6.16 2.47
C VAL A 131 -10.25 6.92 2.86
N ARG A 132 -9.45 7.34 1.87
CA ARG A 132 -8.15 8.01 2.07
C ARG A 132 -8.26 9.42 2.65
N GLU A 133 -9.40 10.09 2.49
CA GLU A 133 -9.70 11.36 3.16
C GLU A 133 -9.74 11.25 4.69
N LYS A 134 -10.11 10.08 5.24
CA LYS A 134 -10.28 9.90 6.70
C LYS A 134 -9.38 8.82 7.30
N SER A 135 -8.77 7.98 6.47
CA SER A 135 -7.88 6.90 6.90
C SER A 135 -6.70 6.81 5.96
N ALA A 136 -5.53 7.23 6.45
CA ALA A 136 -4.26 6.93 5.81
C ALA A 136 -4.06 5.40 5.75
N GLY A 137 -3.41 4.94 4.69
CA GLY A 137 -3.17 3.53 4.45
C GLY A 137 -2.89 3.25 2.99
N ASN A 138 -2.79 1.97 2.66
CA ASN A 138 -2.66 1.52 1.28
C ASN A 138 -3.33 0.15 1.13
N LEU A 139 -3.92 -0.11 -0.03
CA LEU A 139 -4.39 -1.45 -0.36
C LEU A 139 -3.22 -2.39 -0.59
N LYS A 140 -3.36 -3.64 -0.14
CA LYS A 140 -2.47 -4.75 -0.43
C LYS A 140 -3.19 -5.72 -1.35
N ARG A 141 -2.59 -6.00 -2.51
CA ARG A 141 -3.09 -6.98 -3.46
C ARG A 141 -3.06 -8.39 -2.87
N GLY A 142 -4.20 -9.07 -2.95
CA GLY A 142 -4.36 -10.49 -2.67
C GLY A 142 -4.60 -11.31 -3.94
N GLN A 143 -4.95 -12.58 -3.75
CA GLN A 143 -5.38 -13.46 -4.84
C GLN A 143 -6.80 -13.11 -5.31
N ALA A 144 -7.17 -13.55 -6.52
CA ALA A 144 -8.54 -13.44 -7.05
C ALA A 144 -9.14 -12.02 -7.06
N ARG A 145 -8.36 -11.02 -7.49
CA ARG A 145 -8.79 -9.60 -7.57
C ARG A 145 -9.19 -8.97 -6.23
N ASN A 146 -8.70 -9.54 -5.13
CA ASN A 146 -8.90 -9.03 -3.77
C ASN A 146 -7.84 -7.96 -3.43
N PHE A 147 -8.26 -6.94 -2.69
CA PHE A 147 -7.42 -5.92 -2.08
C PHE A 147 -7.83 -5.73 -0.63
N SER A 148 -6.88 -5.87 0.28
CA SER A 148 -7.08 -5.68 1.71
C SER A 148 -6.40 -4.42 2.20
N GLU A 149 -7.02 -3.68 3.09
CA GLU A 149 -6.41 -2.49 3.67
C GLU A 149 -5.17 -2.83 4.51
N THR A 150 -4.15 -1.99 4.46
CA THR A 150 -2.99 -2.07 5.34
C THR A 150 -2.69 -0.71 5.96
N PRO A 151 -2.27 -0.67 7.25
CA PRO A 151 -1.89 -1.82 8.11
C PRO A 151 -3.05 -2.47 8.89
N ASP A 152 -4.19 -1.79 9.04
CA ASP A 152 -5.25 -2.19 9.98
C ASP A 152 -6.12 -3.35 9.45
N ASN A 153 -6.30 -3.47 8.12
CA ASN A 153 -7.08 -4.54 7.47
C ASN A 153 -8.53 -4.64 7.96
N PHE A 154 -9.12 -3.49 8.30
CA PHE A 154 -10.51 -3.38 8.78
C PHE A 154 -11.55 -3.48 7.66
N TRP A 155 -11.12 -3.34 6.41
CA TRP A 155 -11.94 -3.54 5.21
C TRP A 155 -11.10 -4.17 4.08
N TYR A 156 -11.78 -4.87 3.18
CA TYR A 156 -11.20 -5.39 1.94
C TYR A 156 -12.23 -5.40 0.82
N ILE A 157 -11.76 -5.39 -0.42
CA ILE A 157 -12.55 -5.25 -1.64
C ILE A 157 -12.19 -6.36 -2.62
N ILE A 158 -13.18 -6.93 -3.28
CA ILE A 158 -12.99 -7.83 -4.41
C ILE A 158 -13.69 -7.22 -5.64
N ILE A 159 -12.94 -7.05 -6.73
CA ILE A 159 -13.51 -6.64 -8.02
C ILE A 159 -14.22 -7.83 -8.65
N GLN A 160 -15.50 -7.67 -9.03
CA GLN A 160 -16.33 -8.73 -9.62
C GLN A 160 -16.80 -8.39 -11.05
N PRO A 161 -15.93 -8.52 -12.08
CA PRO A 161 -16.23 -8.08 -13.45
C PRO A 161 -17.46 -8.73 -14.09
N ARG A 162 -17.75 -9.99 -13.73
CA ARG A 162 -18.87 -10.74 -14.34
C ARG A 162 -20.24 -10.14 -14.04
N VAL A 163 -20.35 -9.42 -12.93
CA VAL A 163 -21.59 -8.80 -12.45
C VAL A 163 -21.46 -7.27 -12.34
N ASP A 164 -20.30 -6.74 -12.70
CA ASP A 164 -19.96 -5.31 -12.68
C ASP A 164 -20.12 -4.64 -11.30
N GLU A 165 -19.66 -5.32 -10.24
CA GLU A 165 -19.80 -4.89 -8.86
C GLU A 165 -18.46 -4.91 -8.11
N LEU A 166 -18.36 -4.13 -7.03
CA LEU A 166 -17.38 -4.33 -5.97
C LEU A 166 -18.04 -5.11 -4.83
N SER A 167 -17.41 -6.19 -4.37
CA SER A 167 -17.79 -6.87 -3.12
C SER A 167 -16.87 -6.38 -2.02
N ILE A 168 -17.44 -5.71 -1.02
CA ILE A 168 -16.69 -5.13 0.11
C ILE A 168 -17.06 -5.91 1.36
N THR A 169 -16.05 -6.26 2.14
CA THR A 169 -16.26 -6.81 3.49
C THR A 169 -15.56 -5.91 4.50
N VAL A 170 -16.26 -5.62 5.59
CA VAL A 170 -15.79 -4.83 6.73
C VAL A 170 -15.83 -5.65 8.00
N ARG A 171 -14.92 -5.38 8.93
CA ARG A 171 -14.88 -6.08 10.22
C ARG A 171 -16.07 -5.74 11.10
N GLY A 172 -16.72 -6.77 11.63
CA GLY A 172 -17.82 -6.67 12.59
C GLY A 172 -19.08 -7.39 12.11
N PRO A 173 -19.93 -7.86 13.04
CA PRO A 173 -21.15 -8.58 12.72
C PRO A 173 -22.22 -7.65 12.11
N VAL A 174 -23.13 -8.22 11.33
CA VAL A 174 -24.17 -7.47 10.59
C VAL A 174 -25.01 -6.58 11.49
N ASP A 175 -25.37 -7.06 12.69
CA ASP A 175 -26.19 -6.32 13.65
C ASP A 175 -25.58 -4.98 14.07
N ARG A 176 -24.24 -4.84 14.02
CA ARG A 176 -23.54 -3.58 14.30
C ARG A 176 -23.90 -2.49 13.30
N PHE A 177 -24.33 -2.87 12.10
CA PHE A 177 -24.59 -1.97 10.99
C PHE A 177 -26.08 -1.79 10.71
N ALA A 178 -26.95 -2.39 11.52
CA ALA A 178 -28.40 -2.28 11.37
C ALA A 178 -28.84 -0.80 11.40
N GLY A 179 -29.54 -0.37 10.34
CA GLY A 179 -30.07 1.00 10.24
C GLY A 179 -29.04 2.08 9.88
N LEU A 180 -27.78 1.75 9.60
CA LEU A 180 -26.77 2.75 9.21
C LEU A 180 -26.90 3.21 7.76
N THR A 181 -27.38 2.34 6.87
CA THR A 181 -27.38 2.54 5.42
C THR A 181 -28.59 1.89 4.74
N GLY A 182 -28.84 2.27 3.49
CA GLY A 182 -29.81 1.62 2.59
C GLY A 182 -29.24 0.42 1.82
N ILE A 183 -27.94 0.14 1.95
CA ILE A 183 -27.28 -0.97 1.23
C ILE A 183 -27.59 -2.30 1.92
N GLU A 184 -27.94 -3.31 1.12
CA GLU A 184 -28.11 -4.69 1.59
C GLU A 184 -26.76 -5.26 2.10
N VAL A 185 -26.75 -5.67 3.36
CA VAL A 185 -25.60 -6.28 4.05
C VAL A 185 -25.84 -7.77 4.32
N LYS A 186 -24.78 -8.57 4.31
CA LYS A 186 -24.81 -10.03 4.57
C LYS A 186 -23.71 -10.42 5.54
N ASP A 187 -23.95 -11.48 6.32
CA ASP A 187 -22.90 -12.07 7.13
C ASP A 187 -21.86 -12.76 6.24
N ASP A 188 -20.60 -12.55 6.59
CA ASP A 188 -19.43 -13.16 5.98
C ASP A 188 -18.48 -13.64 7.07
N ARG A 189 -18.86 -14.74 7.73
CA ARG A 189 -18.07 -15.41 8.77
C ARG A 189 -17.79 -14.48 9.96
N GLY A 190 -18.83 -13.79 10.44
CA GLY A 190 -18.72 -12.81 11.53
C GLY A 190 -18.21 -11.43 11.10
N ASN A 191 -18.00 -11.22 9.81
CA ASN A 191 -17.81 -9.90 9.20
C ASN A 191 -19.05 -9.50 8.40
N THR A 192 -19.11 -8.25 7.96
CA THR A 192 -20.23 -7.74 7.19
C THR A 192 -19.80 -7.49 5.76
N ARG A 193 -20.48 -8.15 4.82
CA ARG A 193 -20.25 -7.98 3.38
C ARG A 193 -21.40 -7.21 2.74
N PHE A 194 -21.07 -6.32 1.81
CA PHE A 194 -22.01 -5.59 1.00
C PHE A 194 -21.43 -5.34 -0.39
N LYS A 195 -22.22 -4.72 -1.28
CA LYS A 195 -21.81 -4.44 -2.65
C LYS A 195 -21.93 -2.98 -3.00
N VAL A 196 -21.08 -2.52 -3.92
CA VAL A 196 -21.10 -1.19 -4.52
C VAL A 196 -21.14 -1.35 -6.03
N ARG A 197 -22.13 -0.74 -6.67
CA ARG A 197 -22.36 -0.82 -8.12
C ARG A 197 -22.16 0.51 -8.81
N ASP A 198 -22.57 1.60 -8.16
CA ASP A 198 -22.47 2.93 -8.72
C ASP A 198 -22.13 3.97 -7.67
N GLU A 199 -22.07 5.23 -8.11
CA GLU A 199 -21.70 6.36 -7.26
C GLU A 199 -22.73 6.65 -6.16
N GLY A 200 -23.98 6.21 -6.32
CA GLY A 200 -25.06 6.35 -5.33
C GLY A 200 -24.81 5.50 -4.09
N ASP A 201 -24.17 4.34 -4.24
CA ASP A 201 -23.82 3.46 -3.11
C ASP A 201 -22.65 4.00 -2.27
N VAL A 202 -21.82 4.90 -2.82
CA VAL A 202 -20.52 5.27 -2.21
C VAL A 202 -20.69 5.90 -0.83
N ALA A 203 -21.66 6.80 -0.64
CA ALA A 203 -21.84 7.49 0.63
C ALA A 203 -22.17 6.51 1.77
N ASP A 204 -23.03 5.52 1.49
CA ASP A 204 -23.42 4.50 2.44
C ASP A 204 -22.29 3.47 2.65
N ALA A 205 -21.59 3.07 1.59
CA ALA A 205 -20.41 2.22 1.69
C ALA A 205 -19.35 2.80 2.65
N LEU A 206 -19.08 4.11 2.55
CA LEU A 206 -18.14 4.79 3.45
C LEU A 206 -18.62 4.76 4.91
N LYS A 207 -19.93 4.94 5.17
CA LYS A 207 -20.48 4.81 6.54
C LYS A 207 -20.18 3.42 7.12
N LEU A 208 -20.41 2.34 6.35
CA LEU A 208 -20.13 0.97 6.79
C LEU A 208 -18.63 0.76 7.05
N ILE A 209 -17.76 1.21 6.13
CA ILE A 209 -16.30 1.09 6.24
C ILE A 209 -15.79 1.78 7.51
N PHE A 210 -16.28 2.97 7.84
CA PHE A 210 -15.81 3.71 9.01
C PHE A 210 -16.43 3.26 10.34
N HIS A 211 -17.54 2.53 10.33
CA HIS A 211 -18.11 1.89 11.53
C HIS A 211 -17.52 0.51 11.83
N ALA A 212 -16.65 -0.01 10.96
CA ALA A 212 -15.96 -1.27 11.12
C ALA A 212 -15.11 -1.33 12.41
N ILE A 213 -14.95 -2.54 12.93
CA ILE A 213 -14.07 -2.78 14.09
C ILE A 213 -12.61 -2.62 13.68
N ARG A 214 -11.88 -1.80 14.43
CA ARG A 214 -10.46 -1.47 14.24
C ARG A 214 -9.59 -2.35 15.14
N LYS A 215 -8.36 -2.68 14.72
CA LYS A 215 -7.36 -3.19 15.67
C LYS A 215 -6.98 -2.07 16.63
N GLN A 216 -7.14 -2.31 17.93
CA GLN A 216 -6.61 -1.46 18.99
C GLN A 216 -5.09 -1.66 19.11
#